data_AF-A0A2V5Y9X4-F1
#
_entry.id   AF-A0A2V5Y9X4-F1
#
_cell.length_a   1.000
_cell.length_b   1.000
_cell.length_c   1.000
_cell.angle_alpha   90.00
_cell.angle_beta   90.00
_cell.angle_gamma   90.00
#
_symmetry.space_group_name_H-M   'P 1'
#
loop_
_entity.id
_entity.type
_entity.pdbx_description
1 polymer ?
#
loop_
_entity_poly.entity_id
_entity_poly.type
_entity_poly.pdbx_seq_one_letter_code
_entity_poly.pdbx_strand_id
1 'polypeptide(L)'
;MLLLNPATDEETGRTPEGVRIDYKPEIEKNLWLWDVRRERNRLVTVGDDWNLAVVTGASDSIDEAVNSMYKNVDGFSFAGAYYRPKSDFLSLDYPTSLLNRINYGLEKKLYQLPFNVKVADIKK
;
A
#
# COMPACT_ATOMS: atom_id res chain seq x y z
N MET A 1 0.06 -0.01 2.29
CA MET A 1 -0.37 -0.39 0.94
C MET A 1 0.49 -1.51 0.42
N LEU A 2 -0.16 -2.49 -0.20
CA LEU A 2 0.47 -3.67 -0.78
C LEU A 2 0.87 -3.36 -2.22
N LEU A 3 2.12 -3.63 -2.57
CA LEU A 3 2.65 -3.49 -3.92
C LEU A 3 2.66 -4.87 -4.59
N LEU A 4 1.98 -4.96 -5.72
CA LEU A 4 1.73 -6.21 -6.46
C LEU A 4 2.52 -6.22 -7.76
N ASN A 5 2.91 -7.40 -8.23
CA ASN A 5 3.39 -7.57 -9.60
C ASN A 5 2.26 -8.04 -10.53
N PRO A 6 1.81 -7.25 -11.52
CA PRO A 6 0.88 -7.71 -12.55
C PRO A 6 1.59 -8.49 -13.66
N ALA A 7 2.91 -8.38 -13.80
CA ALA A 7 3.71 -9.26 -14.65
C ALA A 7 3.99 -10.54 -13.86
N THR A 8 2.95 -11.32 -13.60
CA THR A 8 3.06 -12.64 -12.98
C THR A 8 3.63 -13.62 -14.01
N ASP A 9 4.49 -14.52 -13.55
CA ASP A 9 4.90 -15.68 -14.31
C ASP A 9 3.66 -16.49 -14.72
N GLU A 10 3.52 -16.80 -16.02
CA GLU A 10 2.31 -17.40 -16.58
C GLU A 10 2.09 -18.85 -16.11
N GLU A 11 3.15 -19.54 -15.71
CA GLU A 11 3.10 -20.95 -15.28
C GLU A 11 2.75 -21.07 -13.79
N THR A 12 3.24 -20.15 -12.97
CA THR A 12 3.11 -20.21 -11.50
C THR A 12 2.17 -19.16 -10.89
N GLY A 13 1.85 -18.10 -11.63
CA GLY A 13 1.08 -16.95 -11.14
C GLY A 13 1.83 -16.08 -10.12
N ARG A 14 3.14 -16.30 -9.95
CA ARG A 14 3.99 -15.61 -8.95
C ARG A 14 4.78 -14.46 -9.56
N THR A 15 5.41 -13.66 -8.71
CA THR A 15 6.40 -12.70 -9.17
C THR A 15 7.58 -13.45 -9.82
N PRO A 16 8.07 -13.07 -11.02
CA PRO A 16 9.25 -13.72 -11.60
C PRO A 16 10.49 -13.52 -10.72
N GLU A 17 11.37 -14.52 -10.63
CA GLU A 17 12.63 -14.43 -9.90
C GLU A 17 13.62 -13.46 -10.60
N GLY A 18 14.41 -12.73 -9.82
CA GLY A 18 15.52 -11.92 -10.35
C GLY A 18 15.14 -10.53 -10.87
N VAL A 19 13.88 -10.12 -10.72
CA VAL A 19 13.41 -8.79 -11.10
C VAL A 19 13.96 -7.75 -10.14
N ARG A 20 14.51 -6.66 -10.69
CA ARG A 20 15.16 -5.60 -9.92
C ARG A 20 14.16 -4.79 -9.09
N ILE A 21 14.59 -4.44 -7.88
CA ILE A 21 13.86 -3.59 -6.94
C ILE A 21 14.76 -2.43 -6.55
N ASP A 22 14.24 -1.20 -6.65
CA ASP A 22 14.93 0.00 -6.21
C ASP A 22 14.02 0.81 -5.28
N TYR A 23 14.61 1.43 -4.26
CA TYR A 23 13.92 2.39 -3.42
C TYR A 23 14.86 3.52 -3.00
N LYS A 24 14.28 4.69 -2.71
CA LYS A 24 15.04 5.82 -2.19
C LYS A 24 15.30 5.63 -0.69
N PRO A 25 16.51 5.90 -0.16
CA PRO A 25 16.84 5.66 1.24
C PRO A 25 15.87 6.30 2.25
N GLU A 26 15.28 7.45 1.93
CA GLU A 26 14.33 8.17 2.80
C GLU A 26 13.03 7.39 3.10
N ILE A 27 12.67 6.42 2.27
CA ILE A 27 11.45 5.63 2.47
C ILE A 27 11.69 4.34 3.27
N GLU A 28 12.94 3.99 3.57
CA GLU A 28 13.31 2.69 4.17
C GLU A 28 12.55 2.39 5.47
N LYS A 29 12.38 3.39 6.33
CA LYS A 29 11.61 3.25 7.60
C LYS A 29 10.12 2.96 7.39
N ASN A 30 9.59 3.23 6.21
CA ASN A 30 8.18 3.05 5.83
C ASN A 30 8.01 1.91 4.81
N LEU A 31 9.07 1.14 4.54
CA LEU A 31 9.10 0.09 3.56
C LEU A 31 9.42 -1.23 4.24
N TRP A 32 8.53 -2.20 4.04
CA TRP A 32 8.78 -3.58 4.43
C TRP A 32 8.79 -4.44 3.18
N LEU A 33 9.92 -5.08 2.90
CA LEU A 33 10.10 -5.97 1.75
C LEU A 33 9.96 -7.43 2.19
N TRP A 34 9.35 -8.24 1.34
CA TRP A 34 9.36 -9.70 1.46
C TRP A 34 9.66 -10.30 0.09
N ASP A 35 10.02 -11.58 0.08
CA ASP A 35 10.34 -12.29 -1.17
C ASP A 35 11.45 -11.59 -1.99
N VAL A 36 12.40 -10.96 -1.29
CA VAL A 36 13.56 -10.29 -1.89
C VAL A 36 14.85 -10.89 -1.37
N ARG A 37 15.87 -10.92 -2.22
CA ARG A 37 17.25 -11.24 -1.84
C ARG A 37 18.21 -10.20 -2.37
N ARG A 38 19.39 -10.16 -1.75
CA ARG A 38 20.48 -9.33 -2.23
C ARG A 38 21.31 -10.09 -3.25
N GLU A 39 21.45 -9.54 -4.45
CA GLU A 39 22.35 -10.04 -5.48
C GLU A 39 23.42 -8.98 -5.75
N ARG A 40 24.66 -9.24 -5.32
CA ARG A 40 25.75 -8.24 -5.34
C ARG A 40 25.33 -6.96 -4.61
N ASN A 41 25.25 -5.82 -5.31
CA ASN A 41 24.90 -4.52 -4.76
C ASN A 41 23.43 -4.11 -5.01
N ARG A 42 22.57 -5.02 -5.49
CA ARG A 42 21.16 -4.74 -5.81
C ARG A 42 20.22 -5.71 -5.08
N LEU A 43 18.96 -5.30 -4.95
CA LEU A 43 17.87 -6.17 -4.50
C LEU A 43 17.13 -6.72 -5.72
N VAL A 44 16.77 -8.00 -5.62
CA VAL A 44 16.00 -8.70 -6.63
C VAL A 44 14.93 -9.57 -5.97
N THR A 45 13.87 -9.87 -6.71
CA THR A 45 12.82 -10.82 -6.29
C THR A 45 13.36 -12.24 -6.18
N VAL A 46 12.80 -13.02 -5.26
CA VAL A 46 13.04 -14.46 -5.12
C VAL A 46 11.99 -15.26 -5.90
N GLY A 47 10.75 -14.77 -5.98
CA GLY A 47 9.70 -15.32 -6.84
C GLY A 47 8.82 -16.38 -6.18
N ASP A 48 8.72 -16.36 -4.85
CA ASP A 48 7.86 -17.25 -4.08
C ASP A 48 6.46 -16.67 -3.85
N ASP A 49 6.33 -15.34 -3.79
CA ASP A 49 5.06 -14.64 -3.50
C ASP A 49 4.60 -13.72 -4.65
N TRP A 50 3.31 -13.43 -4.69
CA TRP A 50 2.67 -12.48 -5.61
C TRP A 50 2.70 -11.04 -5.08
N ASN A 51 2.83 -10.91 -3.77
CA ASN A 51 3.06 -9.65 -3.09
C ASN A 51 4.55 -9.32 -3.14
N LEU A 52 4.95 -8.04 -3.06
CA LEU A 52 6.38 -7.68 -2.94
C LEU A 52 6.77 -6.80 -1.74
N ALA A 53 5.98 -5.76 -1.47
CA ALA A 53 6.31 -4.80 -0.43
C ALA A 53 5.07 -4.17 0.23
N VAL A 54 5.18 -3.86 1.53
CA VAL A 54 4.22 -3.04 2.26
C VAL A 54 4.87 -1.68 2.41
N VAL A 55 4.19 -0.66 1.91
CA VAL A 55 4.52 0.74 2.15
C VAL A 55 3.55 1.32 3.17
N THR A 56 4.07 1.98 4.20
CA THR A 56 3.25 2.58 5.27
C THR A 56 3.30 4.09 5.22
N GLY A 57 2.35 4.73 5.90
CA GLY A 57 2.30 6.16 6.14
C GLY A 57 1.54 6.41 7.43
N ALA A 58 1.99 7.41 8.20
CA ALA A 58 1.40 7.74 9.49
C ALA A 58 1.25 9.26 9.62
N SER A 59 0.14 9.68 10.21
CA SER A 59 -0.18 11.07 10.55
C SER A 59 -1.37 11.11 11.50
N ASP A 60 -1.84 12.30 11.86
CA ASP A 60 -2.92 12.51 12.82
C ASP A 60 -4.32 12.40 12.17
N SER A 61 -4.39 12.42 10.84
CA SER A 61 -5.62 12.20 10.07
C SER A 61 -5.45 11.12 8.99
N ILE A 62 -6.55 10.49 8.57
CA ILE A 62 -6.52 9.46 7.52
C ILE A 62 -6.03 10.06 6.19
N ASP A 63 -6.49 11.26 5.81
CA ASP A 63 -6.07 11.91 4.57
C ASP A 63 -4.56 12.15 4.54
N GLU A 64 -3.99 12.71 5.62
CA GLU A 64 -2.56 12.94 5.74
C GLU A 64 -1.76 11.63 5.82
N ALA A 65 -2.27 10.60 6.49
CA ALA A 65 -1.62 9.29 6.54
C ALA A 65 -1.58 8.63 5.16
N VAL A 66 -2.67 8.71 4.39
CA VAL A 66 -2.72 8.24 3.00
C VAL A 66 -1.78 9.07 2.12
N ASN A 67 -1.77 10.40 2.24
CA ASN A 67 -0.82 11.28 1.53
C ASN A 67 0.63 10.91 1.81
N SER A 68 0.95 10.69 3.09
CA SER A 68 2.29 10.28 3.55
C SER A 68 2.68 8.94 2.95
N MET A 69 1.76 7.97 2.92
CA MET A 69 1.98 6.67 2.30
C MET A 69 2.25 6.78 0.80
N TYR A 70 1.49 7.58 0.04
CA TYR A 70 1.73 7.74 -1.41
C TYR A 70 3.05 8.43 -1.73
N LYS A 71 3.50 9.38 -0.91
CA LYS A 71 4.86 9.95 -1.04
C LYS A 71 5.95 8.87 -0.90
N ASN A 72 5.73 7.89 -0.02
CA ASN A 72 6.66 6.76 0.11
C ASN A 72 6.56 5.81 -1.10
N VAL A 73 5.37 5.63 -1.69
CA VAL A 73 5.20 4.86 -2.93
C VAL A 73 5.99 5.48 -4.09
N ASP A 74 6.01 6.81 -4.21
CA ASP A 74 6.81 7.53 -5.23
C ASP A 74 8.34 7.33 -5.07
N GLY A 75 8.77 6.86 -3.91
CA GLY A 75 10.16 6.49 -3.64
C GLY A 75 10.48 5.03 -3.95
N PHE A 76 9.51 4.22 -4.37
CA PHE A 76 9.67 2.79 -4.65
C PHE A 76 9.52 2.51 -6.15
N SER A 77 10.39 1.67 -6.69
CA SER A 77 10.38 1.27 -8.10
C SER A 77 10.52 -0.24 -8.24
N PHE A 78 9.57 -0.82 -8.98
CA PHE A 78 9.55 -2.24 -9.30
C PHE A 78 8.81 -2.46 -10.63
N ALA A 79 9.35 -3.32 -11.48
CA ALA A 79 8.79 -3.56 -12.81
C ALA A 79 7.39 -4.15 -12.70
N GLY A 80 6.42 -3.48 -13.34
CA GLY A 80 5.02 -3.87 -13.29
C GLY A 80 4.25 -3.35 -12.08
N ALA A 81 4.88 -2.86 -11.00
CA ALA A 81 4.21 -2.54 -9.73
C ALA A 81 2.77 -2.00 -9.87
N TYR A 82 1.80 -2.82 -9.45
CA TYR A 82 0.40 -2.44 -9.33
C TYR A 82 0.06 -2.16 -7.89
N TYR A 83 -0.70 -1.10 -7.69
CA TYR A 83 -1.20 -0.70 -6.39
C TYR A 83 -2.47 0.12 -6.56
N ARG A 84 -3.36 0.08 -5.56
CA ARG A 84 -4.64 0.78 -5.66
C ARG A 84 -4.43 2.29 -5.83
N PRO A 85 -5.28 2.99 -6.59
CA PRO A 85 -5.20 4.44 -6.70
C PRO A 85 -5.57 5.11 -5.38
N LYS A 86 -5.06 6.33 -5.15
CA LYS A 86 -5.31 7.08 -3.91
C LYS A 86 -6.80 7.30 -3.62
N SER A 87 -7.58 7.45 -4.69
CA SER A 87 -9.04 7.56 -4.62
C SER A 87 -9.70 6.36 -3.95
N ASP A 88 -9.15 5.15 -4.05
CA ASP A 88 -9.76 3.97 -3.38
C ASP A 88 -9.75 4.09 -1.86
N PHE A 89 -8.81 4.88 -1.32
CA PHE A 89 -8.63 5.10 0.11
C PHE A 89 -9.44 6.29 0.62
N LEU A 90 -9.71 7.29 -0.22
CA LEU A 90 -10.28 8.57 0.19
C LEU A 90 -11.66 8.88 -0.40
N SER A 91 -12.09 8.16 -1.45
CA SER A 91 -13.39 8.37 -2.07
C SER A 91 -14.52 7.86 -1.18
N LEU A 92 -15.67 8.51 -1.31
CA LEU A 92 -16.92 8.18 -0.64
C LEU A 92 -18.03 7.88 -1.65
N ASP A 93 -17.70 7.98 -2.93
CA ASP A 93 -18.63 7.94 -4.06
C ASP A 93 -19.13 6.51 -4.34
N TYR A 94 -18.54 5.50 -3.70
CA TYR A 94 -18.97 4.11 -3.83
C TYR A 94 -19.07 3.39 -2.48
N PRO A 95 -20.08 2.52 -2.28
CA PRO A 95 -20.42 1.97 -0.96
C PRO A 95 -19.31 1.16 -0.30
N THR A 96 -18.42 0.57 -1.10
CA THR A 96 -17.37 -0.34 -0.63
C THR A 96 -16.02 0.34 -0.46
N SER A 97 -15.95 1.68 -0.51
CA SER A 97 -14.71 2.42 -0.26
C SER A 97 -14.21 2.19 1.17
N LEU A 98 -12.90 2.33 1.38
CA LEU A 98 -12.30 2.11 2.69
C LEU A 98 -12.89 3.04 3.75
N LEU A 99 -13.08 4.33 3.44
CA LEU A 99 -13.73 5.26 4.35
C LEU A 99 -15.18 4.89 4.63
N ASN A 100 -15.98 4.49 3.64
CA ASN A 100 -17.36 4.08 3.86
C ASN A 100 -17.47 2.84 4.76
N ARG A 101 -16.55 1.88 4.61
CA ARG A 101 -16.45 0.73 5.53
C ARG A 101 -16.07 1.18 6.94
N ILE A 102 -15.15 2.14 7.05
CA ILE A 102 -14.74 2.68 8.35
C ILE A 102 -15.93 3.36 9.04
N ASN A 103 -16.68 4.16 8.30
CA ASN A 103 -17.85 4.88 8.81
C ASN A 103 -18.94 3.91 9.25
N TYR A 104 -19.23 2.90 8.43
CA TYR A 104 -20.19 1.86 8.78
C TYR A 104 -19.83 1.17 10.10
N GLY A 105 -18.56 0.80 10.29
CA GLY A 105 -18.11 0.17 11.52
C GLY A 105 -18.24 1.07 12.76
N LEU A 106 -17.98 2.37 12.61
CA LEU A 106 -18.17 3.36 13.67
C LEU A 106 -19.67 3.56 14.00
N GLU A 107 -20.51 3.73 12.97
CA GLU A 107 -21.96 3.90 13.12
C GLU A 107 -22.63 2.69 13.78
N LYS A 108 -22.19 1.48 13.40
CA LYS A 108 -22.68 0.22 13.98
C LYS A 108 -22.00 -0.15 15.29
N LYS A 109 -21.07 0.68 15.80
CA LYS A 109 -20.31 0.44 17.02
C LYS A 109 -19.56 -0.91 17.02
N LEU A 110 -19.08 -1.33 15.86
CA LEU A 110 -18.30 -2.56 15.69
C LEU A 110 -16.88 -2.42 16.25
N TYR A 111 -16.36 -1.19 16.30
CA TYR A 111 -15.10 -0.83 16.95
C TYR A 111 -15.09 0.65 17.32
N GLN A 112 -14.08 1.04 18.10
CA GLN A 112 -13.78 2.42 18.44
C GLN A 112 -12.37 2.74 17.96
N LEU A 113 -12.17 3.95 17.45
CA LEU A 113 -10.83 4.41 17.09
C LEU A 113 -10.22 5.14 18.30
N PRO A 114 -8.95 4.88 18.65
CA PRO A 114 -8.28 5.53 19.77
C PRO A 114 -7.87 6.99 19.47
N PHE A 115 -8.27 7.54 18.33
CA PHE A 115 -7.96 8.89 17.87
C PHE A 115 -9.15 9.53 17.16
N ASN A 116 -9.25 10.86 17.23
CA ASN A 116 -10.28 11.64 16.58
C ASN A 116 -10.03 11.69 15.07
N VAL A 117 -10.59 10.73 14.33
CA VAL A 117 -10.69 10.88 12.88
C VAL A 117 -11.74 11.94 12.60
N LYS A 118 -11.35 13.08 12.02
CA LYS A 118 -12.31 13.96 11.33
C LYS A 118 -12.81 13.24 10.08
N VAL A 119 -13.74 12.33 10.29
CA VAL A 119 -14.61 11.74 9.27
C VAL A 119 -15.64 12.79 8.79
N ALA A 120 -15.76 13.91 9.51
CA ALA A 120 -16.96 14.73 9.56
C ALA A 120 -17.25 15.67 8.37
N ASP A 121 -16.46 15.65 7.28
CA ASP A 121 -16.71 16.52 6.10
C ASP A 121 -17.27 15.76 4.88
N ILE A 122 -17.78 14.54 5.08
CA ILE A 122 -18.43 13.73 4.05
C ILE A 122 -19.82 14.33 3.80
N LYS A 123 -19.86 15.38 2.98
CA LYS A 123 -21.08 16.07 2.59
C LYS A 123 -22.05 15.08 1.92
N LYS A 124 -23.30 15.12 2.38
CA LYS A 124 -24.47 14.60 1.65
C LYS A 124 -24.64 15.29 0.30
#